data_AF-A0A2T4V3F7-F1
#
_entry.id   AF-A0A2T4V3F7-F1
#
_cell.length_a   1.000
_cell.length_b   1.000
_cell.length_c   1.000
_cell.angle_alpha   90.00
_cell.angle_beta   90.00
_cell.angle_gamma   90.00
#
_symmetry.space_group_name_H-M   'P 1'
#
loop_
_entity.id
_entity.type
_entity.pdbx_description
1 polymer ?
#
loop_
_entity_poly.entity_id
_entity_poly.type
_entity_poly.pdbx_seq_one_letter_code
_entity_poly.pdbx_strand_id
1 'polypeptide(L)'
;MDHVEFGKYLSQQRELRGLSRDEVSRVTKISPSLIVALEEGQVERLPSRVFVVNYIRAYATVIGLAPEEAILRFEEVDKATPEPSPVVLERERRRRAWLVLGVVLLLVALGMGAYVALVLNGKVPNPLPR
;
A
#
# COMPACT_ATOMS: atom_id res chain seq x y z
N MET A 1 9.31 -5.07 19.64
CA MET A 1 9.80 -4.31 18.47
C MET A 1 8.80 -4.48 17.37
N ASP A 2 8.22 -3.39 16.88
CA ASP A 2 7.35 -3.40 15.69
C ASP A 2 8.13 -2.93 14.43
N HIS A 3 7.46 -2.87 13.26
CA HIS A 3 8.11 -2.47 12.01
C HIS A 3 8.63 -1.03 12.04
N VAL A 4 7.95 -0.13 12.75
CA VAL A 4 8.34 1.28 12.86
C VAL A 4 9.59 1.42 13.71
N GLU A 5 9.65 0.70 14.84
CA GLU A 5 10.85 0.64 15.68
C GLU A 5 12.03 0.02 14.94
N PHE A 6 11.80 -1.02 14.12
CA PHE A 6 12.82 -1.61 13.27
C PHE A 6 13.35 -0.67 12.20
N GLY A 7 12.48 0.05 11.50
CA GLY A 7 12.90 1.06 10.54
C GLY A 7 13.73 2.17 11.19
N LYS A 8 13.30 2.66 12.36
CA LYS A 8 14.05 3.65 13.14
C LYS A 8 15.43 3.14 13.54
N TYR A 9 15.54 1.88 13.95
CA TYR A 9 16.83 1.25 14.25
C TYR A 9 17.77 1.31 13.03
N LEU A 10 17.29 0.94 11.84
CA LEU A 10 18.09 1.04 10.62
C LEU A 10 18.52 2.48 10.31
N SER A 11 17.59 3.44 10.40
CA SER A 11 17.88 4.87 10.17
C SER A 11 18.95 5.39 11.12
N GLN A 12 18.84 5.08 12.41
CA GLN A 12 19.82 5.49 13.43
C GLN A 12 21.19 4.88 13.13
N GLN A 13 21.25 3.59 12.77
CA GLN A 13 22.51 2.93 12.45
C GLN A 13 23.17 3.50 11.19
N ARG A 14 22.37 3.89 10.18
CA ARG A 14 22.86 4.61 9.00
C ARG A 14 23.43 5.99 9.37
N GLU A 15 22.69 6.76 10.15
CA GLU A 15 23.07 8.11 10.58
C GLU A 15 24.33 8.12 11.45
N LEU A 16 24.48 7.15 12.35
CA LEU A 16 25.69 6.96 13.15
C LEU A 16 26.95 6.74 12.29
N ARG A 17 26.79 6.27 11.06
CA ARG A 17 27.87 6.06 10.09
C ARG A 17 28.02 7.21 9.10
N GLY A 18 27.25 8.29 9.28
CA GLY A 18 27.31 9.48 8.44
C GLY A 18 26.82 9.27 7.00
N LEU A 19 26.10 8.17 6.73
CA LEU A 19 25.62 7.84 5.39
C LEU A 19 24.25 8.50 5.15
N SER A 20 24.09 9.14 3.99
CA SER A 20 22.79 9.61 3.52
C SER A 20 21.96 8.48 2.91
N ARG A 21 20.64 8.67 2.84
CA ARG A 21 19.73 7.74 2.13
C ARG A 21 20.11 7.57 0.66
N ASP A 22 20.53 8.65 0.01
CA ASP A 22 20.95 8.65 -1.39
C ASP A 22 22.23 7.85 -1.62
N GLU A 23 23.17 7.89 -0.68
CA GLU A 23 24.37 7.05 -0.73
C GLU A 23 24.02 5.57 -0.61
N VAL A 24 23.18 5.20 0.35
CA VAL A 24 22.74 3.82 0.52
C VAL A 24 21.96 3.35 -0.71
N SER A 25 21.05 4.17 -1.23
CA SER A 25 20.32 3.90 -2.47
C SER A 25 21.25 3.67 -3.66
N ARG A 26 22.25 4.54 -3.84
CA ARG A 26 23.20 4.47 -4.96
C ARG A 26 24.04 3.19 -4.94
N VAL A 27 24.47 2.75 -3.75
CA VAL A 27 25.30 1.54 -3.58
C VAL A 27 24.45 0.27 -3.69
N THR A 28 23.30 0.23 -3.00
CA THR A 28 22.44 -0.96 -2.97
C THR A 28 21.58 -1.13 -4.22
N LYS A 29 21.40 -0.08 -5.03
CA LYS A 29 20.45 0.02 -6.14
C LYS A 29 18.98 -0.12 -5.74
N ILE A 30 18.69 -0.01 -4.44
CA ILE A 30 17.33 0.08 -3.92
C ILE A 30 16.83 1.52 -4.17
N SER A 31 15.60 1.68 -4.67
CA SER A 31 15.07 3.02 -4.96
C SER A 31 14.96 3.88 -3.69
N PRO A 32 15.18 5.21 -3.77
CA PRO A 32 15.10 6.09 -2.60
C PRO A 32 13.78 5.96 -1.83
N SER A 33 12.67 5.76 -2.55
CA SER A 33 11.35 5.54 -1.93
C SER A 33 11.28 4.28 -1.07
N LEU A 34 11.98 3.21 -1.46
CA LEU A 34 12.02 1.96 -0.70
C LEU A 34 12.99 2.04 0.49
N ILE A 35 14.07 2.80 0.36
CA ILE A 35 14.94 3.15 1.50
C ILE A 35 14.13 3.89 2.57
N VAL A 36 13.34 4.88 2.16
CA VAL A 36 12.46 5.61 3.07
C VAL A 36 11.42 4.67 3.70
N ALA A 37 10.76 3.83 2.90
CA ALA A 37 9.76 2.89 3.42
C ALA A 37 10.36 1.88 4.43
N LEU A 38 11.58 1.39 4.20
CA LEU A 38 12.31 0.54 5.15
C LEU A 38 12.58 1.26 6.47
N GLU A 39 13.06 2.50 6.41
CA GLU A 39 13.39 3.30 7.61
C GLU A 39 12.16 3.80 8.36
N GLU A 40 11.02 3.96 7.69
CA GLU A 40 9.75 4.38 8.29
C GLU A 40 8.87 3.20 8.74
N GLY A 41 9.29 1.95 8.47
CA GLY A 41 8.53 0.75 8.82
C GLY A 41 7.25 0.55 8.00
N GLN A 42 7.16 1.15 6.81
CA GLN A 42 5.98 1.10 5.92
C GLN A 42 6.00 -0.16 5.07
N VAL A 43 5.83 -1.32 5.72
CA VAL A 43 5.86 -2.66 5.09
C VAL A 43 4.88 -2.79 3.93
N GLU A 44 3.75 -2.11 3.97
CA GLU A 44 2.72 -2.10 2.92
C GLU A 44 3.18 -1.46 1.60
N ARG A 45 4.23 -0.63 1.63
CA ARG A 45 4.84 -0.02 0.44
C ARG A 45 6.01 -0.83 -0.11
N LEU A 46 6.43 -1.87 0.62
CA LEU A 46 7.53 -2.73 0.20
C LEU A 46 7.02 -3.83 -0.75
N PRO A 47 7.87 -4.36 -1.63
CA PRO A 47 7.56 -5.54 -2.43
C PRO A 47 7.39 -6.79 -1.56
N SER A 48 7.24 -7.96 -2.20
CA SER A 48 7.07 -9.22 -1.46
C SER A 48 8.20 -9.45 -0.43
N ARG A 49 7.86 -10.15 0.66
CA ARG A 49 8.74 -10.45 1.80
C ARG A 49 10.13 -10.93 1.39
N VAL A 50 10.23 -11.77 0.36
CA VAL A 50 11.51 -12.30 -0.16
C VAL A 50 12.44 -11.18 -0.62
N PHE A 51 11.91 -10.14 -1.28
CA PHE A 51 12.70 -8.98 -1.68
C PHE A 51 13.09 -8.12 -0.48
N VAL A 52 12.20 -7.95 0.49
CA VAL A 52 12.48 -7.16 1.70
C VAL A 52 13.68 -7.73 2.47
N VAL A 53 13.76 -9.05 2.62
CA VAL A 53 14.90 -9.71 3.25
C VAL A 53 16.21 -9.40 2.51
N ASN A 54 16.18 -9.44 1.16
CA ASN A 54 17.35 -9.09 0.35
C ASN A 54 17.73 -7.60 0.48
N TYR A 55 16.74 -6.71 0.58
CA TYR A 55 16.98 -5.29 0.79
C TYR A 55 17.60 -5.01 2.15
N ILE A 56 17.10 -5.65 3.21
CA ILE A 56 17.68 -5.54 4.56
C ILE A 56 19.11 -6.04 4.56
N ARG A 57 19.39 -7.18 3.90
CA ARG A 57 20.75 -7.71 3.74
C ARG A 57 21.69 -6.69 3.09
N ALA A 58 21.29 -6.15 1.94
CA ALA A 58 22.10 -5.19 1.19
C ALA A 58 22.30 -3.89 1.98
N TYR A 59 21.23 -3.37 2.59
CA TYR A 59 21.25 -2.18 3.42
C TYR A 59 22.21 -2.36 4.61
N ALA A 60 22.02 -3.43 5.40
CA ALA A 60 22.85 -3.75 6.55
C ALA A 60 24.33 -3.88 6.18
N THR A 61 24.63 -4.51 5.04
CA THR A 61 26.00 -4.63 4.53
C THR A 61 26.63 -3.25 4.27
N VAL A 62 25.90 -2.35 3.60
CA VAL A 62 26.39 -0.99 3.28
C VAL A 62 26.59 -0.16 4.53
N ILE A 63 25.66 -0.25 5.48
CA ILE A 63 25.77 0.44 6.76
C ILE A 63 26.53 -0.39 7.80
N GLY A 64 27.40 -1.33 7.43
CA GLY A 64 28.30 -2.03 8.35
C GLY A 64 27.64 -2.69 9.57
N LEU A 65 26.42 -3.19 9.43
CA LEU A 65 25.76 -4.07 10.39
C LEU A 65 25.97 -5.53 9.99
N ALA A 66 25.84 -6.45 10.94
CA ALA A 66 25.75 -7.88 10.66
C ALA A 66 24.43 -8.15 9.90
N PRO A 67 24.46 -8.55 8.61
CA PRO A 67 23.24 -8.70 7.82
C PRO A 67 22.28 -9.75 8.39
N GLU A 68 22.83 -10.85 8.89
CA GLU A 68 22.11 -11.98 9.45
C GLU A 68 21.34 -11.56 10.71
N GLU A 69 21.96 -10.74 11.57
CA GLU A 69 21.32 -10.21 12.76
C GLU A 69 20.19 -9.23 12.42
N ALA A 70 20.41 -8.36 11.42
CA ALA A 70 19.37 -7.45 10.95
C ALA A 70 18.17 -8.18 10.34
N ILE A 71 18.42 -9.27 9.60
CA ILE A 71 17.37 -10.13 9.05
C ILE A 71 16.60 -10.84 10.17
N LEU A 72 17.31 -11.45 11.13
CA LEU A 72 16.68 -12.12 12.28
C LEU A 72 15.74 -11.18 13.04
N ARG A 73 16.19 -9.96 13.34
CA ARG A 73 15.35 -8.93 13.98
C ARG A 73 14.12 -8.58 13.16
N PHE A 74 14.26 -8.46 11.84
CA PHE A 74 13.11 -8.23 10.97
C PHE A 74 12.12 -9.41 10.99
N GLU A 75 12.61 -10.65 10.96
CA GLU A 75 11.73 -11.83 11.01
C GLU A 75 10.97 -11.97 12.33
N GLU A 76 11.58 -11.57 13.44
CA GLU A 76 10.91 -11.51 14.74
C GLU A 76 9.77 -10.49 14.74
N VAL A 77 10.02 -9.30 14.19
CA VAL A 77 9.03 -8.22 14.05
C VAL A 77 7.88 -8.63 13.11
N ASP A 78 8.21 -9.25 11.98
CA ASP A 78 7.27 -9.70 10.95
C ASP A 78 6.33 -10.81 11.47
N LYS A 79 6.86 -11.73 12.31
CA LYS A 79 6.04 -12.76 12.98
C LYS A 79 5.20 -12.21 14.13
N ALA A 80 5.68 -11.18 14.82
CA ALA A 80 4.98 -10.56 15.95
C ALA A 80 3.85 -9.63 15.49
N THR A 81 3.86 -9.19 14.23
CA THR A 81 2.80 -8.35 13.66
C THR A 81 1.67 -9.26 13.17
N PRO A 82 0.45 -9.17 13.74
CA PRO A 82 -0.65 -9.98 13.29
C PRO A 82 -0.99 -9.62 11.85
N GLU A 83 -0.97 -10.60 10.93
CA GLU A 83 -1.59 -10.37 9.62
C GLU A 83 -3.03 -9.90 9.83
N PRO A 84 -3.49 -8.87 9.09
CA PRO A 84 -4.87 -8.43 9.20
C PRO A 84 -5.76 -9.63 8.94
N SER A 85 -6.58 -10.00 9.94
CA SER A 85 -7.34 -11.23 9.86
C SER A 85 -8.22 -11.22 8.60
N PRO A 86 -8.44 -12.38 7.96
CA PRO A 86 -9.26 -12.46 6.75
C PRO A 86 -10.64 -11.82 6.92
N VAL A 87 -11.14 -11.76 8.16
CA VAL A 87 -12.40 -11.11 8.55
C VAL A 87 -12.36 -9.59 8.34
N VAL A 88 -11.24 -8.92 8.61
CA VAL A 88 -11.07 -7.46 8.42
C VAL A 88 -11.03 -7.11 6.93
N LEU A 89 -10.26 -7.88 6.15
CA LEU A 89 -10.15 -7.71 4.70
C LEU A 89 -11.51 -7.94 3.99
N GLU A 90 -12.25 -8.97 4.42
CA GLU A 90 -13.56 -9.25 3.85
C GLU A 90 -14.59 -8.16 4.20
N ARG A 91 -14.51 -7.58 5.41
CA ARG A 91 -15.37 -6.47 5.84
C ARG A 91 -15.15 -5.22 4.99
N GLU A 92 -13.89 -4.88 4.70
CA GLU A 92 -13.55 -3.76 3.81
C GLU A 92 -14.06 -3.99 2.39
N ARG A 93 -13.82 -5.19 1.84
CA ARG A 93 -14.25 -5.56 0.48
C ARG A 93 -15.77 -5.48 0.35
N ARG A 94 -16.50 -5.99 1.36
CA ARG A 94 -17.97 -5.92 1.44
C ARG A 94 -18.44 -4.47 1.50
N ARG A 95 -17.85 -3.62 2.34
CA ARG A 95 -18.21 -2.20 2.44
C ARG A 95 -18.03 -1.47 1.11
N ARG A 96 -16.90 -1.67 0.43
CA ARG A 96 -16.66 -1.08 -0.91
C ARG A 96 -17.68 -1.57 -1.93
N ALA A 97 -18.03 -2.85 -1.93
CA ALA A 97 -19.05 -3.39 -2.83
C ALA A 97 -20.42 -2.74 -2.63
N TRP A 98 -20.86 -2.52 -1.38
CA TRP A 98 -22.12 -1.82 -1.08
C TRP A 98 -22.09 -0.36 -1.52
N LEU A 99 -20.97 0.34 -1.34
CA LEU A 99 -20.81 1.72 -1.82
C LEU A 99 -20.91 1.79 -3.35
N VAL A 100 -20.21 0.91 -4.07
CA VAL A 100 -20.27 0.83 -5.53
C VAL A 100 -21.69 0.52 -6.00
N LEU A 101 -22.37 -0.44 -5.37
CA LEU A 101 -23.75 -0.79 -5.69
C LEU A 101 -24.70 0.41 -5.49
N GLY A 102 -24.56 1.14 -4.37
CA GLY A 102 -25.34 2.33 -4.11
C GLY A 102 -25.12 3.43 -5.16
N VAL A 103 -23.86 3.68 -5.55
CA VAL A 103 -23.53 4.65 -6.60
C VAL A 103 -24.12 4.23 -7.96
N VAL A 104 -24.03 2.95 -8.32
CA VAL A 104 -24.62 2.44 -9.57
C VAL A 104 -26.14 2.62 -9.59
N LEU A 105 -26.83 2.28 -8.51
CA LEU A 105 -28.28 2.47 -8.40
C LEU A 105 -28.67 3.95 -8.50
N LEU A 106 -27.90 4.85 -7.87
CA LEU A 106 -28.10 6.29 -7.96
C LEU A 106 -27.97 6.78 -9.41
N LEU A 107 -26.91 6.37 -10.12
CA LEU A 107 -26.69 6.75 -11.52
C LEU A 107 -27.80 6.22 -12.44
N VAL A 108 -28.27 4.99 -12.22
CA VAL A 108 -29.40 4.42 -12.96
C VAL A 108 -30.68 5.20 -12.69
N ALA A 109 -30.97 5.55 -11.43
CA ALA A 109 -32.15 6.34 -11.08
C ALA A 109 -32.10 7.76 -11.68
N LEU A 110 -30.93 8.41 -11.66
CA LEU A 110 -30.73 9.71 -12.29
C LEU A 110 -30.89 9.64 -13.81
N GLY A 111 -30.29 8.63 -14.46
CA GLY A 111 -30.43 8.40 -15.90
C GLY A 111 -31.87 8.12 -16.31
N MET A 112 -32.58 7.28 -15.54
CA MET A 112 -33.98 6.97 -15.76
C MET A 112 -34.89 8.18 -15.52
N GLY A 113 -34.62 8.97 -14.47
CA GLY A 113 -35.34 10.21 -14.20
C GLY A 113 -35.14 11.26 -15.30
N ALA A 114 -33.90 11.43 -15.78
CA ALA A 114 -33.60 12.31 -16.92
C ALA A 114 -34.29 11.82 -18.20
N TYR A 115 -34.29 10.51 -18.46
CA TYR A 115 -34.98 9.90 -19.60
C TYR A 115 -36.49 10.18 -19.54
N VAL A 116 -37.14 9.90 -18.42
CA VAL A 116 -38.58 10.16 -18.23
C VAL A 116 -38.89 11.65 -18.39
N ALA A 117 -38.07 12.53 -17.83
CA ALA A 117 -38.24 13.98 -17.97
C ALA A 117 -38.10 14.44 -19.43
N LEU A 118 -37.16 13.89 -20.20
CA LEU A 118 -36.99 14.19 -21.63
C LEU A 118 -38.17 13.71 -22.48
N VAL A 119 -38.70 12.52 -22.18
CA VAL A 119 -39.88 11.95 -22.85
C VAL A 119 -41.14 12.76 -22.54
N LEU A 120 -41.39 13.10 -21.27
CA LEU A 120 -42.54 13.92 -20.86
C LEU A 120 -42.49 15.34 -21.43
N ASN A 121 -41.30 15.92 -21.57
CA ASN A 121 -41.13 17.24 -22.20
C ASN A 121 -41.24 17.22 -23.73
N GLY A 122 -41.57 16.07 -24.35
CA GLY A 122 -41.81 15.96 -25.79
C GLY A 122 -40.57 16.18 -26.65
N LYS A 123 -39.36 16.19 -26.07
CA LYS A 123 -38.09 16.35 -26.80
C LYS A 123 -37.61 15.06 -27.47
N VAL A 124 -38.23 13.92 -27.18
CA VAL A 124 -37.93 12.62 -27.78
C VAL A 124 -39.11 12.20 -28.66
N PRO A 125 -38.94 12.09 -30.00
CA PRO A 125 -40.00 11.62 -30.88
C PRO A 125 -40.37 10.17 -30.55
N ASN A 126 -41.67 9.86 -30.46
CA ASN A 126 -42.18 8.51 -30.21
C ASN A 126 -41.66 7.56 -31.32
N PRO A 127 -40.92 6.48 -30.99
CA PRO A 127 -40.35 5.59 -32.00
C PRO A 127 -41.37 4.61 -32.60
N LEU A 128 -42.60 4.56 -32.08
CA LEU A 128 -43.63 3.67 -32.62
C LEU A 128 -44.49 4.40 -33.67
N PRO A 129 -44.54 3.90 -34.92
CA PRO A 129 -45.50 4.39 -35.90
C PRO A 129 -46.93 4.05 -35.45
N ARG A 130 -47.86 4.97 -35.69
CA ARG A 130 -49.30 4.83 -35.43
C ARG A 130 -49.93 3.75 -36.30
#